data_AF-A0A2S5C8B5-F1
#
_entry.id   AF-A0A2S5C8B5-F1
#
_cell.length_a   1.000
_cell.length_b   1.000
_cell.length_c   1.000
_cell.angle_alpha   90.00
_cell.angle_beta   90.00
_cell.angle_gamma   90.00
#
_symmetry.space_group_name_H-M   'P 1'
#
loop_
_entity.id
_entity.type
_entity.pdbx_description
1 polymer ?
#
loop_
_entity_poly.entity_id
_entity_poly.type
_entity_poly.pdbx_seq_one_letter_code
_entity_poly.pdbx_strand_id
1 'polypeptide(L)'
;MKTKKAVFIEGHIVESRRLGETCHPFCIHSVVFSNGKYAIVREASGVCFQPGDTLERNNAEWFFHQAKIHLLPFQYIKEDETHRQLSEYET
;
A
#
# COMPACT_ATOMS: atom_id res chain seq x y z
N MET A 1 -17.45 15.57 -25.43
CA MET A 1 -17.10 14.90 -24.15
C MET A 1 -15.60 14.66 -24.12
N LYS A 2 -14.88 15.21 -23.12
CA LYS A 2 -13.47 14.86 -22.90
C LYS A 2 -13.45 13.46 -22.26
N THR A 3 -12.99 12.45 -22.99
CA THR A 3 -12.70 11.13 -22.45
C THR A 3 -11.62 11.31 -21.37
N LYS A 4 -12.01 11.24 -20.09
CA LYS A 4 -11.03 11.14 -19.01
C LYS A 4 -10.27 9.85 -19.24
N LYS A 5 -8.97 9.95 -19.52
CA LYS A 5 -8.08 8.79 -19.62
C LYS A 5 -8.19 8.07 -18.28
N ALA A 6 -8.68 6.83 -18.28
CA ALA A 6 -8.73 6.02 -17.08
C ALA A 6 -7.29 5.91 -16.55
N VAL A 7 -7.06 6.39 -15.32
CA VAL A 7 -5.75 6.29 -14.68
C VAL A 7 -5.73 4.95 -13.96
N PHE A 8 -4.94 4.03 -14.50
CA PHE A 8 -4.64 2.75 -13.87
C PHE A 8 -3.26 2.84 -13.22
N ILE A 9 -3.17 2.46 -11.95
CA ILE A 9 -1.91 2.32 -11.22
C ILE A 9 -1.90 0.94 -10.60
N GLU A 10 -0.80 0.24 -10.76
CA GLU A 10 -0.56 -1.04 -10.10
C GLU A 10 0.49 -0.81 -9.01
N GLY A 11 0.35 -1.46 -7.87
CA GLY A 11 1.30 -1.42 -6.77
C GLY A 11 1.58 -2.81 -6.25
N HIS A 12 2.85 -3.17 -6.13
CA HIS A 12 3.25 -4.48 -5.61
C HIS A 12 3.73 -4.32 -4.17
N ILE A 13 3.23 -5.19 -3.30
CA ILE A 13 3.69 -5.25 -1.91
C ILE A 13 5.09 -5.83 -1.90
N VAL A 14 6.06 -5.04 -1.44
CA VAL A 14 7.46 -5.45 -1.31
C VAL A 14 7.68 -6.10 0.06
N GLU A 15 7.10 -5.50 1.09
CA GLU A 15 7.32 -5.90 2.47
C GLU A 15 6.11 -5.51 3.32
N SER A 16 5.85 -6.28 4.37
CA SER A 16 4.70 -6.07 5.27
C SER A 16 5.11 -6.28 6.72
N ARG A 17 4.61 -5.42 7.61
CA ARG A 17 4.86 -5.52 9.06
C ARG A 17 3.56 -5.41 9.82
N ARG A 18 3.38 -6.30 10.80
CA ARG A 18 2.27 -6.27 11.76
C ARG A 18 2.72 -5.53 13.01
N LEU A 19 2.01 -4.47 13.34
CA LEU A 19 2.30 -3.52 14.41
C LEU A 19 1.08 -3.31 15.31
N GLY A 20 1.23 -2.45 16.31
CA GLY A 20 0.17 -2.09 17.25
C GLY A 20 0.15 -2.99 18.50
N GLU A 21 -0.76 -2.66 19.41
CA GLU A 21 -0.97 -3.44 20.64
C GLU A 21 -1.68 -4.75 20.33
N THR A 22 -1.53 -5.75 21.21
CA THR A 22 -2.19 -7.07 21.07
C THR A 22 -3.70 -6.97 20.84
N CYS A 23 -4.35 -5.98 21.45
CA CYS A 23 -5.79 -5.76 21.32
C CYS A 23 -6.18 -4.99 20.06
N HIS A 24 -5.25 -4.25 19.44
CA HIS A 24 -5.51 -3.40 18.27
C HIS A 24 -4.37 -3.50 17.24
N PRO A 25 -4.16 -4.70 16.66
CA PRO A 25 -3.12 -4.87 15.66
C PRO A 25 -3.48 -4.16 14.37
N PHE A 26 -2.47 -3.66 13.65
CA PHE A 26 -2.60 -3.16 12.29
C PHE A 26 -1.40 -3.57 11.45
N CYS A 27 -1.51 -3.49 10.13
CA CYS A 27 -0.39 -3.74 9.23
C CYS A 27 -0.01 -2.49 8.45
N ILE A 28 1.30 -2.34 8.24
CA ILE A 28 1.90 -1.39 7.30
C ILE A 28 2.58 -2.17 6.18
N HIS A 29 2.55 -1.62 4.97
CA HIS A 29 3.08 -2.30 3.80
C HIS A 29 3.91 -1.33 2.97
N SER A 30 5.14 -1.72 2.61
CA SER A 30 5.87 -1.05 1.54
C SER A 30 5.32 -1.50 0.20
N VAL A 31 5.00 -0.52 -0.64
CA VAL A 31 4.43 -0.73 -1.96
C VAL A 31 5.28 0.00 -2.98
N VAL A 32 5.72 -0.71 -4.01
CA VAL A 32 6.29 -0.11 -5.22
C VAL A 32 5.20 -0.01 -6.28
N PHE A 33 4.96 1.19 -6.78
CA PHE A 33 3.97 1.43 -7.84
C PHE A 33 4.60 1.32 -9.22
N SER A 34 3.78 1.03 -10.23
CA SER A 34 4.20 0.90 -11.64
C SER A 34 4.80 2.18 -12.23
N ASN A 35 4.70 3.31 -11.54
CA ASN A 35 5.36 4.57 -11.87
C ASN A 35 6.75 4.73 -11.21
N GLY A 36 7.28 3.68 -10.55
CA GLY A 36 8.57 3.66 -9.87
C GLY A 36 8.60 4.35 -8.51
N LYS A 37 7.45 4.82 -8.01
CA LYS A 37 7.36 5.46 -6.68
C LYS A 37 7.09 4.42 -5.60
N TYR A 38 7.60 4.68 -4.41
CA TYR A 38 7.36 3.86 -3.24
C TYR A 38 6.40 4.57 -2.29
N ALA A 39 5.67 3.82 -1.49
CA ALA A 39 4.94 4.35 -0.34
C ALA A 39 4.80 3.31 0.75
N ILE A 40 4.58 3.78 1.97
CA ILE A 40 4.05 2.95 3.05
C ILE A 40 2.53 3.15 3.10
N VAL A 41 1.78 2.07 2.95
CA VAL A 41 0.31 2.09 2.96
C VAL A 41 -0.24 1.28 4.12
N ARG A 42 -1.47 1.62 4.50
CA ARG A 42 -2.29 0.89 5.47
C ARG A 42 -3.69 0.74 4.93
N GLU A 43 -4.25 -0.45 5.05
CA GLU A 43 -5.65 -0.70 4.72
C GLU A 43 -6.52 -0.43 5.95
N ALA A 44 -7.68 0.20 5.76
CA ALA A 44 -8.50 0.73 6.84
C ALA A 44 -9.22 -0.35 7.67
N SER A 45 -9.56 -1.49 7.05
CA SER A 45 -10.13 -2.65 7.76
C SER A 45 -9.07 -3.48 8.50
N GLY A 46 -7.79 -3.17 8.33
CA GLY A 46 -6.68 -3.85 9.00
C GLY A 46 -6.19 -5.11 8.27
N VAL A 47 -6.53 -5.26 6.98
CA VAL A 47 -6.00 -6.35 6.15
C VAL A 47 -4.47 -6.30 6.13
N CYS A 48 -3.84 -7.45 6.29
CA CYS A 48 -2.41 -7.63 6.18
C CYS A 48 -2.08 -8.32 4.86
N PHE A 49 -1.73 -7.51 3.86
CA PHE A 49 -1.20 -8.03 2.59
C PHE A 49 0.14 -8.75 2.79
N GLN A 50 0.48 -9.62 1.85
CA GLN A 50 1.71 -10.39 1.79
C GLN A 50 2.66 -9.82 0.73
N PRO A 51 3.98 -9.95 0.90
CA PRO A 51 4.93 -9.68 -0.18
C PRO A 51 4.56 -10.44 -1.46
N GLY A 52 4.54 -9.72 -2.58
CA GLY A 52 4.08 -10.22 -3.89
C GLY A 52 2.60 -9.96 -4.20
N ASP A 53 1.80 -9.58 -3.20
CA ASP A 53 0.42 -9.14 -3.45
C ASP A 53 0.40 -7.88 -4.32
N THR A 54 -0.67 -7.72 -5.09
CA THR A 54 -0.85 -6.60 -6.01
C THR A 54 -2.10 -5.80 -5.67
N LEU A 55 -1.91 -4.49 -5.51
CA LEU A 55 -2.95 -3.50 -5.34
C LEU A 55 -3.18 -2.77 -6.66
N GLU A 56 -4.43 -2.65 -7.05
CA GLU A 56 -4.81 -1.97 -8.28
C GLU A 56 -5.59 -0.70 -7.94
N ARG A 57 -5.22 0.42 -8.53
CA ARG A 57 -6.02 1.64 -8.51
C ARG A 57 -6.67 1.85 -9.86
N ASN A 58 -8.00 1.80 -9.88
CA ASN A 58 -8.77 2.21 -11.03
C ASN A 58 -9.44 3.56 -10.72
N ASN A 59 -9.00 4.60 -11.40
CA ASN A 59 -9.42 5.98 -11.15
C ASN A 59 -9.12 6.44 -9.72
N ALA A 60 -10.12 6.47 -8.84
CA ALA A 60 -10.01 6.94 -7.45
C ALA A 60 -10.18 5.81 -6.42
N GLU A 61 -10.36 4.57 -6.88
CA GLU A 61 -10.67 3.43 -6.02
C GLU A 61 -9.54 2.40 -6.05
N TRP A 62 -9.30 1.78 -4.90
CA TRP A 62 -8.30 0.74 -4.72
C TRP A 62 -8.94 -0.63 -4.66
N PHE A 63 -8.25 -1.62 -5.21
CA PHE A 63 -8.70 -3.00 -5.29
C PHE A 63 -7.56 -3.94 -4.91
N PHE A 64 -7.93 -5.05 -4.28
CA PHE A 64 -7.08 -6.20 -4.00
C PHE A 64 -7.87 -7.46 -4.35
N HIS A 65 -7.35 -8.28 -5.27
CA HIS A 65 -8.05 -9.48 -5.77
C HIS A 65 -9.51 -9.20 -6.18
N GLN A 66 -9.74 -8.15 -6.97
CA GLN A 66 -11.06 -7.68 -7.42
C GLN A 66 -12.00 -7.15 -6.31
N ALA A 67 -11.62 -7.28 -5.03
CA ALA A 67 -12.35 -6.68 -3.93
C ALA A 67 -11.92 -5.23 -3.75
N LYS A 68 -12.89 -4.31 -3.65
CA LYS A 68 -12.62 -2.91 -3.35
C LYS A 68 -12.11 -2.79 -1.90
N ILE A 69 -11.00 -2.09 -1.72
CA ILE A 69 -10.37 -1.82 -0.43
C ILE A 69 -10.28 -0.31 -0.17
N HIS A 70 -9.99 0.07 1.07
CA HIS A 70 -9.75 1.46 1.42
C HIS A 70 -8.35 1.62 2.02
N LEU A 71 -7.44 2.23 1.25
CA LEU A 71 -6.15 2.64 1.79
C LEU A 71 -6.32 3.97 2.55
N LEU A 72 -5.75 4.03 3.76
CA LEU A 72 -5.62 5.28 4.51
C LEU A 72 -4.71 6.28 3.75
N PRO A 73 -4.81 7.59 4.03
CA PRO A 73 -3.95 8.58 3.39
C PRO A 73 -2.47 8.22 3.51
N PHE A 74 -1.76 8.25 2.39
CA PHE A 74 -0.33 7.98 2.30
C PHE A 74 0.33 8.97 1.35
N GLN A 75 1.66 9.02 1.40
CA GLN A 75 2.47 9.85 0.50
C GLN A 75 3.49 8.97 -0.21
N TYR A 76 3.85 9.38 -1.42
CA TYR A 76 4.98 8.77 -2.11
C TYR A 76 6.28 9.22 -1.44
N ILE A 77 7.12 8.25 -1.11
CA ILE A 77 8.43 8.45 -0.54
C ILE A 77 9.47 7.73 -1.40
N LYS A 78 10.75 7.95 -1.10
CA LYS A 78 11.83 7.25 -1.76
C LYS A 78 11.96 5.81 -1.24
N GLU A 79 12.55 4.94 -2.04
CA GLU A 79 12.79 3.54 -1.69
C GLU A 79 13.63 3.41 -0.40
N ASP A 80 14.76 4.12 -0.33
CA ASP A 80 15.66 4.14 0.84
C ASP A 80 14.92 4.56 2.12
N GLU A 81 14.10 5.60 2.02
CA GLU A 81 13.28 6.08 3.13
C GLU A 81 12.17 5.09 3.53
N THR A 82 11.63 4.35 2.55
CA THR A 82 10.63 3.29 2.81
C THR A 82 11.24 2.15 3.59
N HIS A 83 12.42 1.67 3.19
CA HIS A 83 13.16 0.64 3.91
C HIS A 83 13.56 1.11 5.31
N ARG A 84 14.06 2.36 5.43
CA ARG A 84 14.41 2.95 6.73
C ARG A 84 13.23 2.93 7.69
N GLN A 85 12.07 3.44 7.27
CA GLN A 85 10.87 3.48 8.11
C GLN A 85 10.34 2.09 8.46
N LEU A 86 10.43 1.10 7.56
CA LEU A 86 10.07 -0.28 7.90
C LEU A 86 11.04 -0.92 8.91
N SER A 87 12.33 -0.67 8.76
CA SER A 87 13.37 -1.23 9.64
C SER A 87 13.30 -0.69 11.08
N GLU A 88 12.74 0.52 11.29
CA GLU A 88 12.49 1.05 12.63
C GLU A 88 11.55 0.18 13.47
N TYR A 89 10.80 -0.72 12.82
CA TYR A 89 9.89 -1.65 13.47
C TYR A 89 10.41 -3.09 13.55
N GLU A 90 11.66 -3.34 13.16
CA GLU A 90 12.36 -4.60 13.46
C GLU A 90 12.83 -4.56 14.92
N THR A 91 11.99 -5.05 15.83
CA THR A 91 12.34 -5.27 17.25
C THR A 91 12.45 -6.75 17.54
#